data_AF-A0A2D8C5J4-F1
#
_entry.id   AF-A0A2D8C5J4-F1
#
_cell.length_a   1.000
_cell.length_b   1.000
_cell.length_c   1.000
_cell.angle_alpha   90.00
_cell.angle_beta   90.00
_cell.angle_gamma   90.00
#
_symmetry.space_group_name_H-M   'P 1'
#
loop_
_entity.id
_entity.type
_entity.pdbx_description
1 polymer ?
#
loop_
_entity_poly.entity_id
_entity_poly.type
_entity_poly.pdbx_seq_one_letter_code
_entity_poly.pdbx_strand_id
1 'polypeptide(L)' 'MAFSKKYIGKGKQVENMEIVEVSLNMAELQNHTFEYEGETFLKFNVAKLKEPDQYGKTHTVYVSVKEPDSEES' A
#
# COMPACT_ATOMS: atom_id res chain seq x y z
N MET A 1 -15.96 11.33 -7.08
CA MET A 1 -15.32 10.25 -6.28
C MET A 1 -13.82 10.28 -6.51
N ALA A 2 -13.09 10.94 -5.60
CA ALA A 2 -11.63 10.91 -5.59
C ALA A 2 -11.15 9.72 -4.74
N PHE A 3 -10.11 9.04 -5.20
CA PHE A 3 -9.43 8.00 -4.43
C PHE A 3 -8.03 8.52 -4.09
N SER A 4 -7.75 8.65 -2.80
CA SER A 4 -6.42 9.03 -2.33
C SER A 4 -5.55 7.79 -2.12
N LYS A 5 -4.24 7.96 -2.35
CA LYS A 5 -3.26 6.90 -2.09
C LYS A 5 -2.71 7.10 -0.68
N LYS A 6 -2.98 6.15 0.22
CA LYS A 6 -2.31 6.12 1.52
C LYS A 6 -1.15 5.13 1.46
N TYR A 7 0.07 5.66 1.60
CA TYR A 7 1.29 4.86 1.59
C TYR A 7 1.48 4.16 2.93
N ILE A 8 1.63 2.84 2.90
CA ILE A 8 1.66 1.96 4.08
C ILE A 8 2.98 1.20 4.23
N GLY A 9 3.92 1.41 3.30
CA GLY A 9 5.25 0.83 3.38
C GLY A 9 6.07 0.97 2.11
N LYS A 10 7.24 0.32 2.12
CA LYS A 10 8.21 0.29 1.03
C LYS A 10 8.81 -1.10 0.89
N GLY A 11 9.35 -1.38 -0.29
CA GLY A 11 9.96 -2.66 -0.60
C GLY A 11 11.22 -2.55 -1.45
N LYS A 12 11.97 -3.65 -1.48
CA LYS A 12 13.17 -3.81 -2.31
C LYS A 12 13.00 -5.06 -3.17
N GLN A 13 13.30 -4.93 -4.46
CA GLN A 13 13.39 -6.09 -5.33
C GLN A 13 14.59 -6.93 -4.91
N VAL A 14 14.39 -8.23 -4.77
CA VAL A 14 15.47 -9.16 -4.44
C VAL A 14 16.37 -9.32 -5.66
N GLU A 15 17.68 -9.32 -5.43
CA GLU A 15 18.67 -9.35 -6.52
C GLU A 15 18.49 -10.58 -7.40
N ASN A 16 18.51 -10.36 -8.72
CA ASN A 16 18.34 -11.39 -9.75
C ASN A 16 17.01 -12.18 -9.69
N MET A 17 15.98 -11.66 -9.02
CA MET A 17 14.65 -12.28 -8.97
C MET A 17 13.53 -11.27 -9.25
N GLU A 18 12.41 -11.76 -9.77
CA GLU A 18 11.17 -10.99 -9.95
C GLU A 18 10.33 -10.98 -8.66
N ILE A 19 11.01 -10.86 -7.51
CA ILE A 19 10.40 -10.89 -6.18
C ILE A 19 10.62 -9.53 -5.52
N VAL A 20 9.57 -8.95 -4.94
CA VAL A 20 9.65 -7.72 -4.15
C VAL A 20 9.37 -8.04 -2.69
N GLU A 21 10.38 -7.85 -1.85
CA GLU A 21 10.22 -7.92 -0.40
C GLU A 21 9.68 -6.59 0.11
N VAL A 22 8.61 -6.62 0.91
CA VAL A 22 7.96 -5.43 1.48
C VAL A 22 7.88 -5.54 2.99
N SER A 23 8.01 -4.40 3.67
CA SER A 23 7.79 -4.31 5.12
C SER A 23 6.58 -3.42 5.38
N LEU A 24 5.60 -3.96 6.11
CA LEU A 24 4.31 -3.32 6.39
C LEU A 24 4.01 -3.36 7.89
N ASN A 25 3.43 -2.29 8.42
CA ASN A 25 3.03 -2.24 9.83
C ASN A 25 1.66 -2.90 10.02
N MET A 26 1.60 -4.00 10.78
CA MET A 26 0.35 -4.76 11.00
C MET A 26 -0.78 -3.94 11.62
N ALA A 27 -0.47 -3.04 12.57
CA ALA A 27 -1.49 -2.20 13.20
C ALA A 27 -2.10 -1.23 12.17
N GLU A 28 -1.32 -0.74 11.21
CA GLU A 28 -1.84 0.07 10.12
C GLU A 28 -2.65 -0.77 9.12
N LEU A 29 -2.21 -1.98 8.80
CA LEU A 29 -2.91 -2.85 7.86
C LEU A 29 -4.33 -3.21 8.32
N GLN A 30 -4.52 -3.47 9.62
CA GLN A 30 -5.82 -3.81 10.19
C GLN A 30 -6.88 -2.73 9.92
N ASN A 31 -6.48 -1.45 9.92
CA ASN A 31 -7.37 -0.30 9.62
C ASN A 31 -7.81 -0.22 8.14
N HIS A 32 -7.21 -1.03 7.27
CA HIS A 32 -7.49 -1.05 5.82
C HIS A 32 -8.05 -2.38 5.34
N THR A 33 -8.40 -3.27 6.28
CA THR A 33 -9.07 -4.53 5.96
C THR A 33 -10.56 -4.32 5.66
N PHE A 34 -11.15 -5.28 4.95
CA PHE A 34 -12.58 -5.32 4.66
C PHE A 34 -13.07 -6.76 4.72
N GLU A 35 -14.33 -6.96 5.09
CA GLU A 35 -14.95 -8.28 5.07
C GLU A 35 -15.57 -8.58 3.70
N TYR A 36 -15.37 -9.79 3.22
CA TYR A 36 -15.96 -10.31 2.00
C TYR A 36 -16.21 -11.81 2.16
N GLU A 37 -17.43 -12.27 1.91
CA GLU A 37 -17.84 -13.68 2.06
C GLU A 37 -17.53 -14.29 3.45
N GLY A 38 -17.56 -13.47 4.50
CA GLY A 38 -17.27 -13.91 5.88
C GLY A 38 -15.79 -14.02 6.23
N GLU A 39 -14.90 -13.64 5.31
CA GLU A 39 -13.46 -13.59 5.53
C GLU A 39 -12.94 -12.15 5.46
N THR A 40 -11.86 -11.87 6.22
CA THR A 40 -11.21 -10.55 6.26
C THR A 40 -10.09 -10.49 5.23
N PHE A 41 -10.16 -9.51 4.33
CA PHE A 41 -9.19 -9.29 3.27
C PHE A 41 -8.49 -7.94 3.41
N LEU A 42 -7.30 -7.86 2.82
CA LEU A 42 -6.57 -6.63 2.60
C LEU A 42 -6.21 -6.52 1.12
N LYS A 43 -6.43 -5.36 0.53
CA LYS A 43 -6.02 -5.06 -0.85
C LYS A 43 -5.10 -3.84 -0.87
N PHE A 44 -3.90 -4.01 -1.41
CA PHE A 44 -2.92 -2.94 -1.58
C PHE A 44 -2.19 -3.07 -2.92
N ASN A 45 -1.51 -2.02 -3.32
CA ASN A 45 -0.70 -1.95 -4.54
C ASN A 45 0.78 -1.87 -4.19
N VAL A 46 1.61 -2.57 -4.96
CA VAL A 46 3.07 -2.42 -4.93
C VAL A 46 3.49 -1.79 -6.25
N ALA A 47 4.11 -0.62 -6.19
CA ALA A 47 4.51 0.13 -7.38
C ALA A 47 6.02 0.37 -7.39
N LYS A 48 6.64 0.17 -8.54
CA LYS A 48 8.05 0.48 -8.76
C LYS A 48 8.28 1.99 -8.74
N LEU A 49 9.30 2.43 -8.01
CA LEU A 49 9.74 3.82 -8.01
C LEU A 49 10.54 4.11 -9.29
N LYS A 50 10.51 5.37 -9.74
CA LYS A 50 11.32 5.81 -10.88
C LYS A 50 12.81 5.66 -10.57
N GLU A 51 13.20 6.02 -9.36
CA GLU A 51 14.54 5.90 -8.82
C GLU A 51 14.47 5.28 -7.42
N PRO A 52 15.47 4.50 -6.99
CA PRO A 52 15.54 4.02 -5.63
C PRO A 52 15.54 5.19 -4.64
N ASP A 53 14.93 4.99 -3.47
CA ASP A 53 15.01 6.00 -2.41
C ASP A 53 16.39 6.03 -1.73
N GLN A 54 16.59 6.99 -0.82
CA GLN A 54 17.84 7.16 -0.07
C GLN A 54 18.27 5.92 0.76
N TYR A 55 17.37 4.96 0.99
CA TYR A 55 17.63 3.71 1.71
C TYR A 55 17.71 2.50 0.76
N GLY A 56 17.77 2.73 -0.55
CA GLY A 56 17.84 1.70 -1.58
C GLY A 56 16.53 0.93 -1.79
N LYS A 57 15.39 1.46 -1.33
CA LYS A 57 14.08 0.86 -1.60
C LYS A 57 13.67 1.18 -3.03
N THR A 58 13.18 0.16 -3.72
CA THR A 58 12.87 0.22 -5.17
C THR A 58 11.37 0.30 -5.44
N HIS A 59 10.55 -0.02 -4.44
CA HIS A 59 9.10 -0.10 -4.56
C HIS A 59 8.42 0.62 -3.38
N THR A 60 7.24 1.14 -3.64
CA THR A 60 6.34 1.71 -2.64
C THR A 60 5.06 0.91 -2.56
N VAL A 61 4.46 0.85 -1.36
CA VAL A 61 3.24 0.10 -1.09
C VAL A 61 2.16 1.06 -0.61
N TYR A 62 0.97 1.00 -1.22
CA TYR A 62 -0.14 1.88 -0.87
C TYR A 62 -1.50 1.21 -0.99
N VAL A 63 -2.46 1.68 -0.19
CA VAL A 63 -3.88 1.37 -0.33
C VAL A 63 -4.59 2.52 -1.01
N SER A 64 -5.64 2.20 -1.77
CA SER A 64 -6.54 3.21 -2.35
C SER A 64 -7.70 3.42 -1.39
N VAL A 65 -7.79 4.61 -0.81
CA VAL A 65 -8.86 4.98 0.11
C VAL A 65 -9.85 5.85 -0.65
N LYS A 66 -11.15 5.53 -0.51
CA LYS A 66 -12.21 6.40 -1.02
C LYS A 66 -12.26 7.62 -0.10
N GLU A 67 -12.01 8.80 -0.64
CA GLU A 67 -12.21 10.02 0.15
C GLU A 67 -13.71 10.18 0.40
N PRO A 68 -14.12 10.46 1.66
CA PRO A 68 -15.50 10.89 1.89
C PRO A 68 -15.71 12.14 1.06
N ASP A 69 -16.82 12.20 0.32
CA ASP A 69 -17.26 13.44 -0.30
C ASP A 69 -17.38 14.44 0.86
N SER A 70 -16.62 15.52 0.78
CA SER A 70 -16.63 16.55 1.82
C SER A 70 -18.02 17.19 1.79
N GLU A 71 -18.96 16.66 2.56
CA GLU A 71 -20.16 17.40 2.92
C GLU A 71 -19.71 18.60 3.75
N GLU A 72 -20.05 19.76 3.21
CA GLU A 72 -19.70 21.11 3.64
C GLU A 72 -19.98 21.36 5.13
N SER A 73 -19.16 22.19 5.76
CA SER A 73 -19.55 23.00 6.93
C SER A 73 -18.87 24.35 6.85
#